data_AF-A0A8T7CJN0-F1
#
_entry.id   AF-A0A8T7CJN0-F1
#
_cell.length_a   1.000
_cell.length_b   1.000
_cell.length_c   1.000
_cell.angle_alpha   90.00
_cell.angle_beta   90.00
_cell.angle_gamma   90.00
#
_symmetry.space_group_name_H-M   'P 1'
#
loop_
_entity.id
_entity.type
_entity.pdbx_description
1 polymer ?
#
loop_
_entity_poly.entity_id
_entity_poly.type
_entity_poly.pdbx_seq_one_letter_code
_entity_poly.pdbx_strand_id
1 'polypeptide(L)'
;PEDVDALLAALEGYGAHPGIVLKIETEQGFHNLVRLLLTAMRTYPVGIMIARGDLAIECGWERLAELQEEILWLSEAAQVPVVWATQVLEGKTRKGLPSRAEISDAAMSQRADCVMLNKGPHIIEAIEMLDNILRRMQAHHDKKTATLRKLSVADVSG
;
A
#
# COMPACT_ATOMS: atom_id res chain seq x y z
N PRO A 1 -8.13 18.59 -5.89
CA PRO A 1 -8.92 18.02 -7.01
C PRO A 1 -8.49 18.55 -8.37
N GLU A 2 -8.12 19.82 -8.37
CA GLU A 2 -7.56 20.62 -9.45
C GLU A 2 -6.36 19.94 -10.12
N ASP A 3 -5.46 19.32 -9.33
CA ASP A 3 -4.32 18.57 -9.88
C ASP A 3 -4.77 17.37 -10.72
N VAL A 4 -5.83 16.68 -10.29
CA VAL A 4 -6.40 15.54 -11.02
C VAL A 4 -7.12 16.05 -12.26
N ASP A 5 -7.88 17.14 -12.17
CA ASP A 5 -8.54 17.76 -13.33
C ASP A 5 -7.52 18.20 -14.39
N ALA A 6 -6.42 18.82 -13.98
CA ALA A 6 -5.34 19.22 -14.86
C ALA A 6 -4.68 18.01 -15.55
N LEU A 7 -4.45 16.92 -14.81
CA LEU A 7 -3.95 15.67 -15.38
C LEU A 7 -4.93 15.08 -16.41
N LEU A 8 -6.22 15.01 -16.10
CA LEU A 8 -7.23 14.48 -17.00
C LEU A 8 -7.33 15.28 -18.30
N ALA A 9 -7.36 16.61 -18.20
CA ALA A 9 -7.38 17.51 -19.36
C ALA A 9 -6.12 17.34 -20.24
N ALA A 10 -4.95 17.18 -19.61
CA ALA A 10 -3.71 16.92 -20.35
C ALA A 10 -3.76 15.57 -21.08
N LEU A 11 -4.24 14.50 -20.43
CA LEU A 11 -4.36 13.16 -21.01
C LEU A 11 -5.35 13.12 -22.19
N GLU A 12 -6.46 13.85 -22.11
CA GLU A 12 -7.39 14.05 -23.22
C GLU A 12 -6.70 14.67 -24.44
N GLY A 13 -5.85 15.67 -24.23
CA GLY A 13 -5.05 16.29 -25.30
C GLY A 13 -4.10 15.33 -26.01
N TYR A 14 -3.68 14.25 -25.34
CA TYR A 14 -2.86 13.18 -25.92
C TYR A 14 -3.67 12.00 -26.48
N GLY A 15 -5.01 12.00 -26.32
CA GLY A 15 -5.84 10.85 -26.68
C GLY A 15 -5.50 9.58 -25.89
N ALA A 16 -4.97 9.74 -24.66
CA ALA A 16 -4.48 8.65 -23.83
C ALA A 16 -5.40 8.44 -22.62
N HIS A 17 -5.66 7.18 -22.27
CA HIS A 17 -6.46 6.81 -21.11
C HIS A 17 -5.72 5.77 -20.23
N PRO A 18 -4.54 6.13 -19.68
CA PRO A 18 -3.83 5.24 -18.76
C PRO A 18 -4.59 5.11 -17.43
N GLY A 19 -4.26 4.07 -16.67
CA GLY A 19 -4.66 3.99 -15.28
C GLY A 19 -4.01 5.10 -14.44
N ILE A 20 -4.76 5.64 -13.48
CA ILE A 20 -4.28 6.69 -12.58
C ILE A 20 -4.11 6.11 -11.18
N VAL A 21 -2.95 6.35 -10.57
CA VAL A 21 -2.73 6.03 -9.15
C VAL A 21 -2.53 7.32 -8.38
N LEU A 22 -3.46 7.62 -7.47
CA LEU A 22 -3.35 8.77 -6.57
C LEU A 22 -2.31 8.47 -5.49
N LYS A 23 -1.18 9.15 -5.55
CA LYS A 23 -0.13 9.04 -4.53
C LYS A 23 -0.45 9.99 -3.39
N ILE A 24 -0.83 9.44 -2.23
CA ILE A 24 -1.20 10.21 -1.04
C ILE A 24 0.04 10.29 -0.14
N GLU A 25 0.64 11.48 -0.12
CA GLU A 25 1.95 11.72 0.50
C GLU A 25 2.04 13.01 1.33
N THR A 26 0.98 13.82 1.33
CA THR A 26 0.93 15.10 2.07
C THR A 26 -0.32 15.19 2.94
N GLU A 27 -0.28 16.03 3.96
CA GLU A 27 -1.43 16.31 4.82
C GLU A 27 -2.61 16.85 3.99
N GLN A 28 -2.35 17.77 3.05
CA GLN A 28 -3.37 18.31 2.15
C GLN A 28 -3.98 17.21 1.26
N GLY A 29 -3.16 16.30 0.74
CA GLY A 29 -3.61 15.17 -0.06
C GLY A 29 -4.53 14.25 0.74
N PHE A 30 -4.16 13.96 1.99
CA PHE A 30 -4.99 13.17 2.90
C PHE A 30 -6.32 13.87 3.22
N HIS A 31 -6.31 15.14 3.62
CA HIS A 31 -7.53 15.90 3.92
C HIS A 31 -8.49 15.99 2.71
N ASN A 32 -7.97 15.95 1.49
CA ASN A 32 -8.77 16.00 0.27
C ASN A 32 -8.99 14.63 -0.38
N LEU A 33 -8.60 13.53 0.27
CA LEU A 33 -8.57 12.19 -0.31
C LEU A 33 -9.88 11.81 -1.01
N VAL A 34 -11.03 12.00 -0.33
CA VAL A 34 -12.34 11.67 -0.91
C VAL A 34 -12.62 12.48 -2.17
N ARG A 35 -12.29 13.77 -2.19
CA ARG A 35 -12.51 14.63 -3.36
C ARG A 35 -11.57 14.25 -4.50
N LEU A 36 -10.29 14.01 -4.21
CA LEU A 36 -9.31 13.54 -5.19
C LEU A 36 -9.76 12.23 -5.83
N LEU A 37 -10.23 11.29 -5.01
CA LEU A 37 -10.71 9.99 -5.46
C LEU A 37 -11.94 10.12 -6.36
N LEU A 38 -12.96 10.87 -5.94
CA LEU A 38 -14.16 11.09 -6.75
C LEU A 38 -13.84 11.78 -8.09
N THR A 39 -12.91 12.74 -8.11
CA THR A 39 -12.45 13.36 -9.36
C THR A 39 -11.73 12.35 -10.24
N ALA A 40 -10.84 11.53 -9.68
CA ALA A 40 -10.11 10.50 -10.43
C ALA A 40 -11.04 9.44 -11.00
N MET A 41 -12.08 9.04 -10.27
CA MET A 41 -13.07 8.04 -10.68
C MET A 41 -13.95 8.46 -11.88
N ARG A 42 -13.80 9.69 -12.39
CA ARG A 42 -14.35 10.08 -13.69
C ARG A 42 -13.71 9.33 -14.86
N THR A 43 -12.53 8.75 -14.64
CA THR A 43 -11.88 7.84 -15.56
C THR A 43 -11.61 6.49 -14.89
N TYR A 44 -11.28 5.48 -15.69
CA TYR A 44 -10.91 4.15 -15.20
C TYR A 44 -9.76 3.60 -16.06
N PRO A 45 -8.80 2.85 -15.48
CA PRO A 45 -8.69 2.41 -14.08
C PRO A 45 -8.11 3.44 -13.10
N VAL A 46 -8.48 3.34 -11.83
CA VAL A 46 -7.98 4.19 -10.73
C VAL A 46 -7.47 3.32 -9.57
N GLY A 47 -6.39 3.75 -8.93
CA GLY A 47 -5.84 3.18 -7.70
C GLY A 47 -5.37 4.26 -6.74
N ILE A 48 -5.04 3.86 -5.51
CA ILE A 48 -4.43 4.73 -4.50
C ILE A 48 -3.09 4.13 -4.07
N MET A 49 -2.09 4.97 -3.84
CA MET A 49 -0.82 4.58 -3.24
C MET A 49 -0.64 5.33 -1.91
N ILE A 50 -0.37 4.58 -0.84
CA ILE A 50 -0.01 5.15 0.46
C ILE A 50 1.50 5.37 0.46
N ALA A 51 1.95 6.60 0.19
CA ALA A 51 3.37 6.95 0.19
C ALA A 51 3.82 7.29 1.62
N ARG A 52 3.95 6.24 2.43
CA ARG A 52 4.13 6.34 3.90
C ARG A 52 5.37 7.11 4.33
N GLY A 53 6.46 7.04 3.57
CA GLY A 53 7.71 7.75 3.89
C GLY A 53 7.52 9.25 3.91
N ASP A 54 6.98 9.81 2.84
CA ASP A 54 6.68 11.24 2.71
C ASP A 54 5.51 11.63 3.63
N LEU A 55 4.46 10.81 3.70
CA LEU A 55 3.30 11.07 4.56
C LEU A 55 3.68 11.16 6.05
N ALA A 56 4.63 10.35 6.51
CA ALA A 56 5.13 10.39 7.88
C ALA A 56 5.95 11.66 8.18
N ILE A 57 6.68 12.17 7.18
CA ILE A 57 7.41 13.44 7.30
C ILE A 57 6.40 14.59 7.41
N GLU A 58 5.36 14.59 6.59
CA GLU A 58 4.36 15.66 6.53
C GLU A 58 3.42 15.67 7.74
N CYS A 59 2.88 14.51 8.14
CA CYS A 59 1.83 14.41 9.16
C CYS A 59 2.35 13.96 10.54
N GLY A 60 3.63 13.62 10.65
CA GLY A 60 4.25 13.08 11.85
C GLY A 60 4.17 11.55 11.96
N TRP A 61 5.25 10.96 12.48
CA TRP A 61 5.42 9.50 12.59
C TRP A 61 4.37 8.81 13.44
N GLU A 62 3.91 9.45 14.52
CA GLU A 62 2.94 8.88 15.45
C GLU A 62 1.57 8.66 14.81
N ARG A 63 1.23 9.48 13.80
CA ARG A 63 -0.05 9.45 13.11
C ARG A 63 -0.08 8.54 11.89
N LEU A 64 1.08 8.05 11.43
CA LEU A 64 1.15 7.24 10.21
C LEU A 64 0.21 6.02 10.26
N ALA A 65 0.10 5.38 11.42
CA ALA A 65 -0.73 4.20 11.63
C ALA A 65 -2.24 4.49 11.47
N GLU A 66 -2.74 5.64 11.94
CA GLU A 66 -4.16 6.01 11.75
C GLU A 66 -4.43 6.44 10.31
N LEU A 67 -3.51 7.22 9.70
CA LEU A 67 -3.68 7.74 8.34
C LEU A 67 -3.73 6.61 7.31
N GLN A 68 -2.85 5.61 7.42
CA GLN A 68 -2.84 4.47 6.48
C GLN A 68 -4.13 3.64 6.60
N GLU A 69 -4.68 3.47 7.80
CA GLU A 69 -5.89 2.68 8.01
C GLU A 69 -7.11 3.41 7.42
N GLU A 70 -7.21 4.72 7.62
CA GLU A 70 -8.28 5.52 7.01
C GLU A 70 -8.22 5.48 5.48
N ILE A 71 -7.02 5.62 4.89
CA ILE A 71 -6.85 5.48 3.43
C ILE A 71 -7.33 4.10 2.98
N LEU A 72 -6.90 3.02 3.65
CA LEU A 72 -7.35 1.68 3.32
C LEU A 72 -8.86 1.55 3.40
N TRP A 73 -9.50 2.03 4.48
CA TRP A 73 -10.96 1.94 4.67
C TRP A 73 -11.72 2.65 3.56
N LEU A 74 -11.32 3.87 3.21
CA LEU A 74 -11.94 4.65 2.14
C LEU A 74 -11.76 3.98 0.77
N SER A 75 -10.57 3.46 0.47
CA SER A 75 -10.30 2.76 -0.79
C SER A 75 -11.12 1.48 -0.92
N GLU A 76 -11.25 0.69 0.16
CA GLU A 76 -12.07 -0.52 0.16
C GLU A 76 -13.55 -0.18 -0.04
N ALA A 77 -14.07 0.85 0.64
CA ALA A 77 -15.44 1.32 0.47
C ALA A 77 -15.72 1.79 -0.97
N ALA A 78 -14.73 2.39 -1.63
CA ALA A 78 -14.80 2.81 -3.02
C ALA A 78 -14.48 1.69 -4.04
N GLN A 79 -14.13 0.49 -3.57
CA GLN A 79 -13.64 -0.63 -4.40
C GLN A 79 -12.44 -0.26 -5.29
N VAL A 80 -11.55 0.57 -4.77
CA VAL A 80 -10.36 1.08 -5.47
C VAL A 80 -9.12 0.38 -4.91
N PRO A 81 -8.25 -0.22 -5.76
CA PRO A 81 -7.07 -0.95 -5.30
C PRO A 81 -6.06 -0.02 -4.63
N VAL A 82 -5.42 -0.52 -3.58
CA VAL A 82 -4.40 0.20 -2.81
C VAL A 82 -3.01 -0.42 -3.00
N VAL A 83 -2.02 0.44 -3.20
CA VAL A 83 -0.60 0.11 -3.14
C VAL A 83 -0.04 0.52 -1.78
N TRP A 84 0.38 -0.46 -1.00
CA TRP A 84 1.14 -0.26 0.23
C TRP A 84 2.60 0.02 -0.12
N ALA A 85 3.02 1.28 0.00
CA ALA A 85 4.31 1.72 -0.52
C ALA A 85 5.24 2.25 0.57
N THR A 86 6.52 2.31 0.18
CA THR A 86 7.68 2.80 0.93
C THR A 86 8.04 1.98 2.16
N GLN A 87 9.35 1.83 2.40
CA GLN A 87 9.93 1.20 3.61
C GLN A 87 9.53 -0.25 3.91
N VAL A 88 8.82 -0.94 3.02
CA VAL A 88 8.58 -2.38 3.15
C VAL A 88 9.89 -3.11 2.90
N LEU A 89 10.38 -3.86 3.89
CA LEU A 89 11.61 -4.64 3.81
C LEU A 89 12.83 -3.82 3.31
N GLU A 90 12.91 -2.53 3.65
CA GLU A 90 13.97 -1.61 3.21
C GLU A 90 15.37 -2.10 3.60
N GLY A 91 15.53 -2.57 4.83
CA GLY A 91 16.74 -3.17 5.37
C GLY A 91 17.12 -4.45 4.62
N LYS A 92 16.16 -5.30 4.28
CA LYS A 92 16.41 -6.49 3.45
C LYS A 92 16.91 -6.07 2.06
N THR A 93 16.20 -5.17 1.41
CA THR A 93 16.52 -4.66 0.07
C THR A 93 17.90 -4.00 0.00
N ARG A 94 18.29 -3.22 1.02
CA ARG A 94 19.54 -2.44 1.03
C ARG A 94 20.74 -3.15 1.66
N LYS A 95 20.52 -3.90 2.73
CA LYS A 95 21.57 -4.50 3.58
C LYS A 95 21.54 -6.03 3.61
N GLY A 96 20.56 -6.65 2.94
CA GLY A 96 20.41 -8.11 2.88
C GLY A 96 19.70 -8.73 4.09
N LEU A 97 19.43 -7.93 5.14
CA LEU A 97 18.83 -8.37 6.40
C LEU A 97 17.67 -7.45 6.83
N PRO A 98 16.47 -7.99 7.07
CA PRO A 98 15.35 -7.24 7.61
C PRO A 98 15.46 -7.13 9.13
N SER A 99 14.83 -6.10 9.68
CA SER A 99 14.50 -5.98 11.10
C SER A 99 13.20 -6.72 11.43
N ARG A 100 12.95 -6.98 12.72
CA ARG A 100 11.69 -7.58 13.19
C ARG A 100 10.48 -6.71 12.84
N ALA A 101 10.62 -5.39 12.93
CA ALA A 101 9.55 -4.44 12.60
C ALA A 101 9.16 -4.53 11.12
N GLU A 102 10.13 -4.70 10.22
CA GLU A 102 9.87 -4.83 8.79
C GLU A 102 9.17 -6.15 8.42
N ILE A 103 9.41 -7.23 9.16
CA ILE A 103 8.67 -8.49 8.97
C ILE A 103 7.20 -8.30 9.37
N SER A 104 6.93 -7.63 10.49
CA SER A 104 5.57 -7.31 10.92
C SER A 104 4.87 -6.38 9.92
N ASP A 105 5.57 -5.37 9.42
CA ASP A 105 5.05 -4.45 8.41
C ASP A 105 4.71 -5.15 7.10
N ALA A 106 5.61 -6.02 6.61
CA ALA A 106 5.36 -6.85 5.43
C ALA A 106 4.12 -7.76 5.63
N ALA A 107 3.94 -8.36 6.80
CA ALA A 107 2.75 -9.15 7.10
C ALA A 107 1.46 -8.30 7.16
N MET A 108 1.53 -7.05 7.64
CA MET A 108 0.40 -6.13 7.64
C MET A 108 0.00 -5.65 6.24
N SER A 109 0.99 -5.52 5.34
CA SER A 109 0.79 -5.02 3.97
C SER A 109 -0.19 -5.85 3.13
N GLN A 110 -0.48 -7.09 3.52
CA GLN A 110 -1.52 -7.95 2.89
C GLN A 110 -2.93 -7.34 2.89
N ARG A 111 -3.17 -6.31 3.72
CA ARG A 111 -4.44 -5.57 3.77
C ARG A 111 -4.66 -4.69 2.54
N ALA A 112 -3.60 -4.41 1.79
CA ALA A 112 -3.63 -3.71 0.51
C ALA A 112 -3.64 -4.70 -0.66
N ASP A 113 -4.02 -4.23 -1.85
CA ASP A 113 -4.09 -5.07 -3.05
C ASP A 113 -2.71 -5.28 -3.70
N CYS A 114 -1.77 -4.38 -3.44
CA CYS A 114 -0.39 -4.45 -3.93
C CYS A 114 0.59 -3.93 -2.87
N VAL A 115 1.82 -4.47 -2.89
CA VAL A 115 2.91 -4.05 -2.03
C VAL A 115 4.09 -3.63 -2.89
N MET A 116 4.62 -2.43 -2.65
CA MET A 116 5.75 -1.88 -3.39
C MET A 116 7.04 -2.00 -2.57
N LEU A 117 8.06 -2.61 -3.17
CA LEU A 117 9.43 -2.62 -2.67
C LEU A 117 10.27 -1.54 -3.36
N ASN A 118 11.17 -0.91 -2.60
CA ASN A 118 12.18 -0.01 -3.16
C ASN A 118 13.30 -0.79 -3.87
N LYS A 119 14.13 -0.09 -4.65
CA LYS A 119 15.31 -0.70 -5.30
C LYS A 119 16.43 -0.99 -4.29
N GLY A 120 17.23 -2.03 -4.55
CA GLY A 120 18.46 -2.29 -3.82
C GLY A 120 19.21 -3.53 -4.31
N PRO A 121 20.44 -3.75 -3.84
CA PRO A 121 21.29 -4.86 -4.28
C PRO A 121 20.70 -6.24 -3.96
N HIS A 122 19.81 -6.34 -2.98
CA HIS A 122 19.19 -7.60 -2.54
C HIS A 122 17.69 -7.66 -2.87
N ILE A 123 17.27 -7.03 -3.97
CA ILE A 123 15.86 -6.90 -4.33
C ILE A 123 15.22 -8.26 -4.65
N ILE A 124 15.96 -9.19 -5.25
CA ILE A 124 15.44 -10.52 -5.59
C ILE A 124 15.11 -11.27 -4.29
N GLU A 125 16.03 -11.29 -3.33
CA GLU A 125 15.81 -11.94 -2.04
C GLU A 125 14.75 -11.22 -1.19
N ALA A 126 14.56 -9.91 -1.39
CA ALA A 126 13.48 -9.16 -0.75
C ALA A 126 12.11 -9.54 -1.32
N ILE A 127 12.00 -9.72 -2.65
CA ILE A 127 10.78 -10.20 -3.31
C ILE A 127 10.43 -11.61 -2.83
N GLU A 128 11.42 -12.52 -2.83
CA GLU A 128 11.22 -13.89 -2.35
C GLU A 128 10.77 -13.93 -0.88
N MET A 129 11.36 -13.08 -0.03
CA MET A 129 10.96 -12.98 1.37
C MET A 129 9.54 -12.44 1.52
N LEU A 130 9.18 -11.39 0.78
CA LEU A 130 7.84 -10.82 0.80
C LEU A 130 6.79 -11.85 0.34
N ASP A 131 7.02 -12.53 -0.78
CA ASP A 131 6.14 -13.58 -1.30
C ASP A 131 5.93 -14.69 -0.27
N ASN A 132 7.00 -15.16 0.38
CA ASN A 132 6.91 -16.16 1.44
C ASN A 132 6.09 -15.69 2.66
N ILE A 133 6.25 -14.44 3.09
CA ILE A 133 5.48 -13.86 4.20
C ILE A 133 4.00 -13.78 3.80
N LEU A 134 3.69 -13.20 2.64
CA LEU A 134 2.32 -12.98 2.20
C LEU A 134 1.57 -14.29 1.95
N ARG A 135 2.20 -15.28 1.30
CA ARG A 135 1.57 -16.61 1.09
C ARG A 135 1.20 -17.31 2.39
N ARG A 136 2.05 -17.20 3.42
CA ARG A 136 1.75 -17.77 4.74
C ARG A 136 0.61 -17.02 5.42
N MET A 137 0.57 -15.70 5.28
CA MET A 137 -0.47 -14.87 5.88
C MET A 137 -1.83 -14.97 5.17
N GLN A 138 -1.85 -15.24 3.87
CA GLN A 138 -3.07 -15.37 3.06
C GLN A 138 -4.02 -16.46 3.60
N ALA A 139 -3.50 -17.49 4.27
CA ALA A 139 -4.33 -18.52 4.91
C ALA A 139 -5.01 -18.05 6.21
N HIS A 140 -4.63 -16.88 6.75
CA HIS A 140 -5.09 -16.34 8.02
C HIS A 140 -5.96 -15.08 7.84
N HIS A 141 -5.82 -14.35 6.74
CA HIS A 141 -6.59 -13.15 6.45
C HIS A 141 -7.12 -13.16 5.01
N ASP A 142 -8.38 -12.72 4.85
CA ASP A 142 -8.93 -12.33 3.56
C ASP A 142 -9.08 -10.80 3.56
N LYS A 143 -8.17 -10.10 2.88
CA LYS A 143 -7.94 -8.65 2.99
C LYS A 143 -7.86 -8.17 4.45
N LYS A 144 -8.93 -7.55 4.95
CA LYS A 144 -9.01 -6.99 6.32
C LYS A 144 -9.73 -7.91 7.30
N THR A 145 -10.35 -8.97 6.81
CA THR A 145 -11.13 -9.89 7.64
C THR A 145 -10.22 -11.01 8.15
N ALA A 146 -10.10 -11.11 9.47
CA ALA A 146 -9.41 -12.23 10.09
C ALA A 146 -10.25 -13.50 9.92
N THR A 147 -9.64 -14.56 9.39
CA THR A 147 -10.31 -15.86 9.19
C THR A 147 -10.20 -16.77 10.41
N LEU A 148 -9.39 -16.39 11.40
CA LEU A 148 -9.16 -17.10 12.68
C LEU A 148 -8.76 -18.58 12.50
N ARG A 149 -8.05 -18.91 11.42
CA ARG A 149 -7.55 -20.27 11.16
C ARG A 149 -6.53 -20.71 12.22
N LYS A 150 -6.62 -21.97 12.65
CA LYS A 150 -5.66 -22.63 13.55
C LYS A 150 -4.22 -22.54 13.01
N LEU A 151 -3.27 -22.16 13.87
CA LEU A 151 -1.84 -22.15 13.56
C LEU A 151 -1.27 -23.57 13.64
N SER A 152 -0.61 -24.04 12.58
CA SER A 152 0.04 -25.36 12.56
C SER A 152 1.32 -25.43 13.42
N VAL A 153 1.87 -24.28 13.82
CA VAL A 153 3.05 -24.24 14.71
C VAL A 153 2.77 -24.79 16.12
N ALA A 154 1.49 -24.82 16.52
CA ALA A 154 1.04 -25.38 17.77
C ALA A 154 0.62 -26.86 17.64
N ASP A 155 0.65 -27.43 16.43
CA ASP A 155 0.43 -28.86 16.25
C ASP A 155 1.72 -29.60 16.62
N VAL A 156 1.77 -30.05 17.87
CA VAL A 156 2.80 -30.97 18.36
C VAL A 156 2.50 -32.34 17.75
N SER A 157 2.90 -32.55 16.49
CA SER A 157 2.77 -33.81 15.78
C SER A 157 3.90 -33.91 14.73
N GLY A 158 5.07 -34.36 15.18
CA GLY A 158 6.23 -34.70 14.35
C GLY A 158 7.46 -33.87 14.66
#